data_AF-D9S927-F1
#
_entry.id   AF-D9S927-F1
#
_cell.length_a   1.000
_cell.length_b   1.000
_cell.length_c   1.000
_cell.angle_alpha   90.00
_cell.angle_beta   90.00
_cell.angle_gamma   90.00
#
_symmetry.space_group_name_H-M   'P 1'
#
loop_
_entity.id
_entity.type
_entity.pdbx_description
1 polymer ?
#
loop_
_entity_poly.entity_id
_entity_poly.type
_entity_poly.pdbx_seq_one_letter_code
_entity_poly.pdbx_strand_id
1 'polypeptide(L)'
;MPNFSTPQEQGAVCFAGARGKPSHPYVIPASEPGFPFADKWEETPRKRANFYKWLVALKNDLQTLLALEGQDRVYKFISDKFGERVTKALFENMGASMKKEFDSGKVRISKAGTIGSVGVLASHGHTFYGS
;
A
#
# COMPACT_ATOMS: atom_id res chain seq x y z
N MET A 1 29.83 -3.86 30.06
CA MET A 1 29.49 -2.78 29.12
C MET A 1 28.78 -3.40 27.91
N PRO A 2 27.71 -2.78 27.39
CA PRO A 2 26.51 -3.50 26.97
C PRO A 2 26.51 -4.00 25.52
N ASN A 3 25.69 -5.03 25.36
CA ASN A 3 25.41 -5.86 24.20
C ASN A 3 24.41 -5.16 23.25
N PHE A 4 24.68 -5.14 21.94
CA PHE A 4 23.79 -4.58 20.92
C PHE A 4 22.97 -5.70 20.26
N SER A 5 21.67 -5.74 20.55
CA SER A 5 20.69 -6.59 19.87
C SER A 5 20.03 -5.86 18.70
N THR A 6 19.81 -6.62 17.63
CA THR A 6 19.37 -6.28 16.27
C THR A 6 17.96 -5.65 16.17
N PRO A 7 17.64 -4.85 15.12
CA PRO A 7 16.38 -4.09 15.01
C PRO A 7 15.21 -4.93 14.48
N GLN A 8 14.02 -4.75 15.08
CA GLN A 8 12.78 -5.44 14.70
C GLN A 8 12.05 -4.68 13.57
N GLU A 9 11.84 -5.41 12.46
CA GLU A 9 11.23 -4.99 11.18
C GLU A 9 9.69 -4.81 11.31
N GLN A 10 9.16 -3.88 10.52
CA GLN A 10 7.88 -3.16 10.68
C GLN A 10 6.66 -3.97 10.20
N GLY A 11 5.53 -3.87 10.93
CA GLY A 11 4.26 -4.56 10.65
C GLY A 11 3.20 -3.71 9.92
N ALA A 12 2.31 -4.37 9.18
CA ALA A 12 1.26 -3.79 8.32
C ALA A 12 0.05 -3.22 9.08
N VAL A 13 -0.57 -2.17 8.52
CA VAL A 13 -1.65 -1.37 9.14
C VAL A 13 -3.00 -1.60 8.43
N CYS A 14 -4.07 -1.95 9.17
CA CYS A 14 -5.47 -1.89 8.69
C CYS A 14 -6.42 -1.50 9.85
N PHE A 15 -7.41 -0.67 9.56
CA PHE A 15 -8.30 0.00 10.52
C PHE A 15 -9.68 -0.66 10.63
N ALA A 16 -10.23 -0.77 11.84
CA ALA A 16 -11.65 -1.00 12.09
C ALA A 16 -12.22 0.16 12.93
N GLY A 17 -13.31 0.77 12.46
CA GLY A 17 -13.91 1.96 13.06
C GLY A 17 -14.82 1.67 14.26
N ALA A 18 -14.67 2.42 15.35
CA ALA A 18 -15.54 3.56 15.67
C ALA A 18 -15.31 4.03 17.12
N ARG A 19 -15.13 5.35 17.26
CA ARG A 19 -15.10 6.20 18.48
C ARG A 19 -13.72 6.38 19.15
N GLY A 20 -13.20 7.60 18.97
CA GLY A 20 -11.94 8.09 19.52
C GLY A 20 -10.77 7.80 18.59
N LYS A 21 -10.19 8.83 17.95
CA LYS A 21 -8.95 8.67 17.18
C LYS A 21 -7.82 8.32 18.16
N PRO A 22 -7.22 7.13 18.14
CA PRO A 22 -5.94 6.95 18.80
C PRO A 22 -4.90 7.77 18.03
N SER A 23 -4.15 8.62 18.73
CA SER A 23 -3.14 9.52 18.16
C SER A 23 -1.91 8.79 17.62
N HIS A 24 -1.85 7.47 17.78
CA HIS A 24 -0.75 6.60 17.34
C HIS A 24 -1.33 5.26 16.86
N PRO A 25 -0.81 4.66 15.78
CA PRO A 25 -1.23 3.33 15.36
C PRO A 25 -0.95 2.33 16.50
N TYR A 26 -2.00 1.73 17.04
CA TYR A 26 -1.90 0.69 18.07
C TYR A 26 -1.46 -0.62 17.41
N VAL A 27 -0.21 -1.02 17.62
CA VAL A 27 0.30 -2.34 17.26
C VAL A 27 -0.18 -3.29 18.34
N ILE A 28 -1.03 -4.26 17.99
CA ILE A 28 -1.53 -5.26 18.94
C ILE A 28 -0.33 -6.13 19.38
N PRO A 29 0.06 -6.10 20.67
CA PRO A 29 1.03 -7.05 21.19
C PRO A 29 0.41 -8.44 21.16
N ALA A 30 1.10 -9.41 20.55
CA ALA A 30 0.61 -10.77 20.35
C ALA A 30 0.31 -11.56 21.64
N SER A 31 0.51 -10.97 22.82
CA SER A 31 0.45 -11.62 24.13
C SER A 31 -0.47 -10.92 25.14
N GLU A 32 -1.33 -9.98 24.71
CA GLU A 32 -2.33 -9.39 25.61
C GLU A 32 -3.41 -10.45 25.98
N PRO A 33 -3.66 -10.70 27.27
CA PRO A 33 -4.70 -11.63 27.70
C PRO A 33 -6.06 -11.10 27.25
N GLY A 34 -6.68 -11.75 26.26
CA GLY A 34 -7.97 -11.34 25.71
C GLY A 34 -8.01 -11.14 24.19
N PHE A 35 -6.90 -11.30 23.47
CA PHE A 35 -6.93 -11.36 22.00
C PHE A 35 -7.11 -12.81 21.51
N PRO A 36 -8.33 -13.22 21.08
CA PRO A 36 -8.74 -14.62 20.99
C PRO A 36 -8.10 -15.43 19.85
N PHE A 37 -7.10 -14.88 19.15
CA PHE A 37 -6.55 -15.49 17.95
C PHE A 37 -5.33 -16.38 18.23
N ALA A 38 -4.42 -15.95 19.11
CA ALA A 38 -3.22 -16.69 19.45
C ALA A 38 -3.50 -17.80 20.48
N ASP A 39 -4.36 -17.53 21.46
CA ASP A 39 -4.74 -18.48 22.52
C ASP A 39 -5.39 -19.75 21.96
N LYS A 40 -6.06 -19.67 20.80
CA LYS A 40 -6.73 -20.82 20.15
C LYS A 40 -5.83 -21.65 19.24
N TRP A 41 -4.55 -21.30 19.14
CA TRP A 41 -3.61 -22.04 18.29
C TRP A 41 -3.23 -23.40 18.89
N GLU A 42 -3.25 -23.54 20.21
CA GLU A 42 -3.04 -24.83 20.89
C GLU A 42 -4.13 -25.84 20.52
N GLU A 43 -5.37 -25.38 20.40
CA GLU A 43 -6.53 -26.19 20.00
C GLU A 43 -6.54 -26.52 18.49
N THR A 44 -5.88 -25.71 17.67
CA THR A 44 -5.85 -25.90 16.20
C THR A 44 -4.47 -25.65 15.58
N PRO A 45 -3.47 -26.52 15.84
CA PRO A 45 -2.09 -26.35 15.37
C PRO A 45 -1.97 -26.18 13.85
N ARG A 46 -2.89 -26.82 13.09
CA ARG A 46 -2.94 -26.72 11.63
C ARG A 46 -3.31 -25.32 11.14
N LYS A 47 -4.19 -24.59 11.84
CA LYS A 47 -4.57 -23.22 11.49
C LYS A 47 -3.40 -22.26 11.72
N ARG A 48 -2.68 -22.43 12.84
CA ARG A 48 -1.43 -21.71 13.13
C ARG A 48 -0.42 -21.89 12.00
N ALA A 49 -0.14 -23.15 11.63
CA ALA A 49 0.82 -23.45 10.56
C ALA A 49 0.43 -22.81 9.22
N ASN A 50 -0.85 -22.88 8.84
CA ASN A 50 -1.35 -22.27 7.61
C ASN A 50 -1.27 -20.74 7.63
N PHE A 51 -1.54 -20.11 8.78
CA PHE A 51 -1.41 -18.67 8.94
C PHE A 51 0.03 -18.19 8.77
N TYR A 52 1.00 -18.87 9.39
CA TYR A 52 2.41 -18.53 9.19
C TYR A 52 2.90 -18.79 7.77
N LYS A 53 2.43 -19.86 7.13
CA LYS A 53 2.70 -20.09 5.69
C LYS A 53 2.17 -18.93 4.83
N TRP A 54 0.96 -18.46 5.14
CA TRP A 54 0.38 -17.31 4.46
C TRP A 54 1.18 -16.02 4.71
N LEU A 55 1.67 -15.78 5.93
CA LEU A 55 2.51 -14.61 6.24
C LEU A 55 3.83 -14.61 5.46
N VAL A 56 4.48 -15.77 5.34
CA VAL A 56 5.71 -15.90 4.54
C VAL A 56 5.41 -15.63 3.07
N ALA A 57 4.32 -16.16 2.53
CA ALA A 57 3.89 -15.88 1.16
C ALA A 57 3.62 -14.38 0.94
N LEU A 58 2.93 -13.73 1.88
CA LEU A 58 2.65 -12.30 1.82
C LEU A 58 3.94 -11.48 1.82
N LYS A 59 4.94 -11.82 2.66
CA LYS A 59 6.24 -11.12 2.66
C LYS A 59 6.90 -11.20 1.28
N ASN A 60 6.91 -12.38 0.67
CA ASN A 60 7.48 -12.57 -0.66
C ASN A 60 6.71 -11.82 -1.74
N ASP A 61 5.38 -11.79 -1.64
CA ASP A 61 4.53 -11.07 -2.59
C ASP A 61 4.81 -9.56 -2.53
N LEU A 62 4.98 -8.99 -1.32
CA LEU A 62 5.34 -7.59 -1.14
C LEU A 62 6.74 -7.26 -1.66
N GLN A 63 7.73 -8.12 -1.40
CA GLN A 63 9.08 -7.96 -1.93
C GLN A 63 9.09 -7.99 -3.47
N THR A 64 8.30 -8.88 -4.07
CA THR A 64 8.14 -8.96 -5.53
C THR A 64 7.52 -7.67 -6.05
N LEU A 65 6.47 -7.17 -5.40
CA LEU A 65 5.78 -5.94 -5.80
C LEU A 65 6.70 -4.71 -5.75
N LEU A 66 7.61 -4.63 -4.78
CA LEU A 66 8.61 -3.57 -4.69
C LEU A 66 9.67 -3.63 -5.80
N ALA A 67 9.95 -4.83 -6.32
CA ALA A 67 10.92 -5.05 -7.39
C ALA A 67 10.32 -4.95 -8.81
N LEU A 68 8.99 -4.96 -8.92
CA LEU A 68 8.31 -4.88 -10.21
C LEU A 68 8.36 -3.46 -10.78
N GLU A 69 8.81 -3.36 -12.03
CA GLU A 69 8.77 -2.13 -12.81
C GLU A 69 7.65 -2.19 -13.85
N GLY A 70 6.96 -1.07 -14.04
CA GLY A 70 5.86 -0.94 -14.99
C GLY A 70 4.48 -1.12 -14.35
N GLN A 71 3.59 -0.17 -14.60
CA GLN A 71 2.23 -0.17 -14.04
C GLN A 71 1.40 -1.38 -14.50
N ASP A 72 1.61 -1.86 -15.71
CA ASP A 72 0.98 -3.04 -16.29
C ASP A 72 1.34 -4.33 -15.52
N ARG A 73 2.63 -4.51 -15.21
CA ARG A 73 3.14 -5.66 -14.45
C ARG A 73 2.67 -5.62 -13.01
N VAL A 74 2.69 -4.44 -12.38
CA VAL A 74 2.14 -4.24 -11.03
C VAL A 74 0.64 -4.52 -11.00
N TYR A 75 -0.12 -4.03 -11.99
CA TYR A 75 -1.55 -4.27 -12.10
C TYR A 75 -1.85 -5.77 -12.17
N LYS A 76 -1.18 -6.49 -13.08
CA LYS A 76 -1.37 -7.93 -13.25
C LYS A 76 -1.06 -8.68 -11.95
N PHE A 77 0.07 -8.35 -11.32
CA PHE A 77 0.49 -9.01 -10.08
C PHE A 77 -0.52 -8.81 -8.93
N ILE A 78 -0.99 -7.58 -8.71
CA ILE A 78 -1.97 -7.31 -7.66
C ILE A 78 -3.31 -7.99 -7.99
N SER A 79 -3.70 -8.02 -9.27
CA SER A 79 -4.92 -8.71 -9.71
C SER A 79 -4.86 -10.20 -9.43
N ASP A 80 -3.74 -10.85 -9.72
CA ASP A 80 -3.55 -12.29 -9.51
C ASP A 80 -3.51 -12.64 -8.01
N LYS A 81 -3.00 -11.75 -7.14
CA LYS A 81 -2.83 -12.01 -5.70
C LYS A 81 -3.99 -11.58 -4.83
N PHE A 82 -4.59 -10.43 -5.12
CA PHE A 82 -5.62 -9.76 -4.30
C PHE A 82 -6.97 -9.65 -5.01
N GLY A 83 -7.05 -10.05 -6.27
CA GLY A 83 -8.24 -10.05 -7.08
C GLY A 83 -8.44 -8.75 -7.88
N GLU A 84 -9.18 -8.88 -8.97
CA GLU A 84 -9.39 -7.80 -9.95
C GLU A 84 -10.15 -6.61 -9.35
N ARG A 85 -11.17 -6.85 -8.52
CA ARG A 85 -11.98 -5.78 -7.92
C ARG A 85 -11.15 -4.81 -7.09
N VAL A 86 -10.25 -5.34 -6.25
CA VAL A 86 -9.39 -4.52 -5.39
C VAL A 86 -8.37 -3.76 -6.24
N THR A 87 -7.78 -4.45 -7.22
CA THR A 87 -6.80 -3.89 -8.14
C THR A 87 -7.37 -2.72 -8.92
N LYS A 88 -8.57 -2.89 -9.48
CA LYS A 88 -9.26 -1.85 -10.23
C LYS A 88 -9.49 -0.61 -9.35
N ALA A 89 -10.06 -0.78 -8.16
CA ALA A 89 -10.31 0.33 -7.24
C ALA A 89 -9.01 1.07 -6.83
N LEU A 90 -7.92 0.32 -6.62
CA LEU A 90 -6.60 0.90 -6.30
C LEU A 90 -6.09 1.80 -7.44
N PHE A 91 -6.10 1.29 -8.67
CA PHE A 91 -5.59 2.03 -9.83
C PHE A 91 -6.49 3.20 -10.23
N GLU A 92 -7.81 3.07 -10.07
CA GLU A 92 -8.74 4.18 -10.24
C GLU A 92 -8.47 5.30 -9.24
N ASN A 93 -8.25 4.98 -7.96
CA ASN A 93 -7.92 5.96 -6.95
C ASN A 93 -6.55 6.61 -7.19
N MET A 94 -5.57 5.84 -7.66
CA MET A 94 -4.25 6.34 -8.06
C MET A 94 -4.37 7.33 -9.22
N GLY A 95 -5.09 6.95 -10.28
CA GLY A 95 -5.34 7.81 -11.43
C GLY A 95 -6.12 9.09 -11.07
N ALA A 96 -7.13 8.98 -10.21
CA ALA A 96 -7.88 10.13 -9.71
C ALA A 96 -7.00 11.09 -8.89
N SER A 97 -6.09 10.54 -8.08
CA SER A 97 -5.14 11.33 -7.29
C SER A 97 -4.14 12.07 -8.19
N MET A 98 -3.58 11.36 -9.19
CA MET A 98 -2.71 11.98 -10.19
C MET A 98 -3.44 13.08 -10.96
N LYS A 99 -4.66 12.81 -11.46
CA LYS A 99 -5.48 13.80 -12.15
C LYS A 99 -5.72 15.04 -11.29
N LYS A 100 -6.04 14.86 -10.01
CA LYS A 100 -6.22 15.98 -9.08
C LYS A 100 -4.94 16.82 -8.93
N GLU A 101 -3.77 16.20 -8.92
CA GLU A 101 -2.50 16.92 -8.89
C GLU A 101 -2.24 17.70 -10.18
N PHE A 102 -2.53 17.10 -11.34
CA PHE A 102 -2.50 17.78 -12.64
C PHE A 102 -3.44 18.99 -12.66
N ASP A 103 -4.71 18.80 -12.31
CA ASP A 103 -5.75 19.83 -12.31
C ASP A 103 -5.47 20.95 -11.29
N SER A 104 -4.84 20.61 -10.16
CA SER A 104 -4.42 21.61 -9.16
C SER A 104 -3.23 22.48 -9.58
N GLY A 105 -2.63 22.20 -10.74
CA GLY A 105 -1.48 22.94 -11.26
C GLY A 105 -0.17 22.66 -10.50
N LYS A 106 -0.12 21.62 -9.66
CA LYS A 106 1.11 21.18 -8.99
C LYS A 106 2.08 20.53 -9.96
N VAL A 107 1.54 19.90 -11.00
CA VAL A 107 2.33 19.28 -12.07
C VAL A 107 2.61 20.32 -13.15
N ARG A 108 3.89 20.46 -13.50
CA ARG A 108 4.43 21.42 -14.46
C ARG A 108 5.37 20.74 -15.44
N ILE A 109 5.55 21.34 -16.62
CA ILE A 109 6.43 20.86 -17.67
C ILE A 109 7.61 21.84 -17.77
N SER A 110 8.81 21.33 -17.60
CA SER A 110 10.04 22.11 -17.73
C SER A 110 10.30 22.48 -19.20
N LYS A 111 11.17 23.47 -19.45
CA LYS A 111 11.58 23.83 -20.82
C LYS A 111 12.25 22.67 -21.58
N ALA A 112 12.81 21.69 -20.85
CA ALA A 112 13.38 20.48 -21.40
C ALA A 112 12.35 19.35 -21.64
N GLY A 113 11.05 19.61 -21.41
CA GLY A 113 9.97 18.63 -21.58
C GLY A 113 9.83 17.64 -20.42
N THR A 114 10.53 17.86 -19.31
CA THR A 114 10.45 17.00 -18.12
C THR A 114 9.27 17.41 -17.24
N ILE A 115 8.50 16.45 -16.74
CA ILE A 115 7.40 16.71 -15.81
C ILE A 115 7.97 16.87 -14.38
N GLY A 116 7.57 17.93 -13.68
CA GLY A 116 8.03 18.24 -12.33
C GLY A 116 7.25 19.38 -11.68
N SER A 117 7.81 19.97 -10.63
CA SER A 117 7.19 21.10 -9.90
C SER A 117 7.56 22.48 -10.46
N VAL A 118 8.53 22.54 -11.37
CA VAL A 118 9.08 23.78 -11.94
C VAL A 118 8.83 23.80 -13.45
N GLY A 119 8.29 24.90 -13.95
CA GLY A 119 7.97 25.08 -15.36
C GLY A 119 6.57 25.61 -15.62
N VAL A 120 6.05 25.39 -16.83
CA VAL A 120 4.68 25.79 -17.22
C VAL A 120 3.66 24.77 -16.72
N LEU A 121 2.42 25.20 -16.47
CA LEU A 121 1.36 24.30 -15.99
C LEU A 121 1.14 23.14 -16.97
N ALA A 122 1.12 21.91 -16.46
CA ALA A 122 0.84 20.72 -17.26
C ALA A 122 -0.66 20.62 -17.62
N SER A 123 -1.53 20.99 -16.68
CA SER A 123 -2.96 21.20 -16.96
C SER A 123 -3.16 22.62 -17.48
N HIS A 124 -3.07 22.78 -18.79
CA HIS A 124 -3.48 24.00 -19.48
C HIS A 124 -4.78 23.70 -20.22
N GLY A 125 -5.76 24.61 -20.17
CA GLY A 125 -7.01 24.43 -20.93
C GLY A 125 -6.70 24.39 -22.42
N HIS A 126 -6.79 23.22 -23.03
CA HIS A 126 -6.59 23.06 -24.47
C HIS A 126 -7.90 23.42 -25.18
N THR A 127 -7.89 24.40 -26.08
CA THR A 127 -9.01 24.72 -26.98
C THR A 127 -9.01 23.80 -28.21
N PHE A 128 -8.91 22.49 -27.98
CA PHE A 128 -8.99 21.47 -29.04
C PHE A 128 -10.47 21.09 -29.27
N TYR A 129 -11.09 21.70 -30.28
CA TYR A 129 -12.48 21.48 -30.68
C TYR A 129 -12.59 20.47 -31.85
N GLY A 130 -11.81 19.38 -31.81
CA GLY A 130 -11.56 18.48 -32.95
C GLY A 130 -12.75 18.27 -33.91
N SER A 131 -12.45 18.26 -35.22
CA SER A 131 -13.38 17.99 -36.33
C SER A 131 -13.91 16.57 -36.34
#